data_AF-S4RZN3-F1
#
_entry.id   AF-S4RZN3-F1
#
_cell.length_a   1.000
_cell.length_b   1.000
_cell.length_c   1.000
_cell.angle_alpha   90.00
_cell.angle_beta   90.00
_cell.angle_gamma   90.00
#
_symmetry.space_group_name_H-M   'P 1'
#
loop_
_entity.id
_entity.type
_entity.pdbx_description
1 polymer ?
#
loop_
_entity_poly.entity_id
_entity_poly.type
_entity_poly.pdbx_seq_one_letter_code
_entity_poly.pdbx_strand_id
1 'polypeptide(L)'
;RSYFGEQVGLYFAWLGFYTKMLIFAAIVGLISFFFGVFSKDRDITSKIVAMYQKNPIKVFMKEKKSTHEVTLNITFNRLHQILPVWCVATATVFLEFWKRRQASLAYRWDLTAAAQEGDPIRPEYLARCTTTKCNIITMEFERGSRSSWANCKSHPPLCFLCYSQILLILAAILGVVVYRLSIFGILSSSIPNHVTKIKVIGALLTPDMVTTITASILNIVIILLLNKGYDKL
;
A
#
# COMPACT_ATOMS: atom_id res chain seq x y z
N ARG A 1 -28.66 -4.45 5.44
CA ARG A 1 -29.29 -3.52 6.40
C ARG A 1 -30.26 -4.25 7.31
N SER A 2 -31.43 -4.69 6.84
CA SER A 2 -32.46 -5.25 7.73
C SER A 2 -32.05 -6.52 8.49
N TYR A 3 -31.06 -7.28 7.98
CA TYR A 3 -30.57 -8.49 8.63
C TYR A 3 -29.30 -8.26 9.48
N PHE A 4 -28.24 -7.67 8.89
CA PHE A 4 -26.93 -7.48 9.56
C PHE A 4 -26.74 -6.11 10.24
N GLY A 5 -27.77 -5.27 10.26
CA GLY A 5 -27.67 -3.90 10.77
C GLY A 5 -27.08 -2.91 9.76
N GLU A 6 -26.89 -1.70 10.25
CA GLU A 6 -26.57 -0.51 9.44
C GLU A 6 -25.08 -0.39 9.17
N GLN A 7 -24.22 -0.69 10.16
CA GLN A 7 -22.76 -0.66 10.02
C GLN A 7 -22.27 -1.64 8.93
N VAL A 8 -22.71 -2.90 8.99
CA VAL A 8 -22.39 -3.91 7.97
C VAL A 8 -23.00 -3.53 6.61
N GLY A 9 -24.21 -2.98 6.62
CA GLY A 9 -24.86 -2.47 5.41
C GLY A 9 -24.08 -1.34 4.72
N LEU A 10 -23.51 -0.43 5.50
CA LEU A 10 -22.73 0.70 5.01
C LEU A 10 -21.37 0.25 4.47
N TYR A 11 -20.73 -0.74 5.11
CA TYR A 11 -19.53 -1.40 4.60
C TYR A 11 -19.74 -2.01 3.21
N PHE A 12 -20.77 -2.84 3.02
CA PHE A 12 -21.04 -3.44 1.70
C PHE A 12 -21.47 -2.40 0.66
N ALA A 13 -22.19 -1.35 1.07
CA ALA A 13 -22.54 -0.25 0.18
C ALA A 13 -21.30 0.53 -0.29
N TRP A 14 -20.33 0.75 0.61
CA TRP A 14 -19.03 1.36 0.28
C TRP A 14 -18.23 0.47 -0.66
N LEU A 15 -18.09 -0.82 -0.32
CA LEU A 15 -17.33 -1.77 -1.12
C LEU A 15 -17.90 -1.89 -2.54
N GLY A 16 -19.22 -2.01 -2.67
CA GLY A 16 -19.88 -2.08 -3.98
C GLY A 16 -19.73 -0.79 -4.80
N PHE A 17 -19.76 0.38 -4.15
CA PHE A 17 -19.49 1.65 -4.82
C PHE A 17 -18.02 1.76 -5.25
N TYR A 18 -17.10 1.34 -4.39
CA TYR A 18 -15.66 1.29 -4.66
C TYR A 18 -15.34 0.42 -5.87
N THR A 19 -15.83 -0.81 -5.93
CA THR A 19 -15.59 -1.70 -7.08
C THR A 19 -16.12 -1.12 -8.38
N LYS A 20 -17.29 -0.47 -8.39
CA LYS A 20 -17.85 0.17 -9.59
C LYS A 20 -16.98 1.31 -10.10
N MET A 21 -16.48 2.17 -9.20
CA MET A 21 -15.56 3.24 -9.58
C MET A 21 -14.18 2.72 -9.98
N LEU A 22 -13.75 1.59 -9.40
CA LEU A 22 -12.49 0.93 -9.78
C LEU A 22 -12.53 0.42 -11.22
N ILE A 23 -13.68 -0.06 -11.70
CA ILE A 23 -13.84 -0.47 -13.11
C ILE A 23 -13.58 0.72 -14.04
N PHE A 24 -14.12 1.89 -13.72
CA PHE A 24 -13.88 3.12 -14.49
C PHE A 24 -12.38 3.48 -14.53
N ALA A 25 -11.70 3.42 -13.38
CA ALA A 25 -10.25 3.64 -13.32
C ALA A 25 -9.45 2.58 -14.11
N ALA A 26 -9.85 1.31 -14.00
CA ALA A 26 -9.18 0.19 -14.63
C ALA A 26 -9.25 0.23 -16.16
N ILE A 27 -10.35 0.72 -16.74
CA ILE A 27 -10.49 0.88 -18.20
C ILE A 27 -9.40 1.81 -18.75
N VAL A 28 -9.22 2.98 -18.13
CA VAL A 28 -8.18 3.94 -18.56
C VAL A 28 -6.77 3.37 -18.35
N GLY A 29 -6.57 2.65 -17.24
CA GLY A 29 -5.33 1.90 -16.99
C GLY A 29 -5.01 0.88 -18.08
N LEU A 30 -5.99 0.05 -18.46
CA LEU A 30 -5.84 -0.95 -19.53
C LEU A 30 -5.58 -0.31 -20.89
N ILE A 31 -6.32 0.73 -21.24
CA ILE A 31 -6.11 1.49 -22.47
C ILE A 31 -4.67 2.01 -22.53
N SER A 32 -4.19 2.63 -21.44
CA SER A 32 -2.81 3.13 -21.38
C SER A 32 -1.76 2.03 -21.49
N PHE A 33 -2.01 0.85 -20.92
CA PHE A 33 -1.13 -0.30 -21.03
C PHE A 33 -1.01 -0.78 -22.48
N PHE A 34 -2.14 -0.95 -23.18
CA PHE A 34 -2.14 -1.34 -24.59
C PHE A 34 -1.47 -0.27 -25.46
N PHE A 35 -1.73 1.02 -25.23
CA PHE A 35 -1.03 2.11 -25.92
C PHE A 35 0.49 2.05 -25.72
N GLY A 36 0.96 1.75 -24.51
CA GLY A 36 2.38 1.57 -24.21
C GLY A 36 2.99 0.38 -24.96
N VAL A 37 2.29 -0.75 -25.01
CA VAL A 37 2.74 -1.95 -25.73
C VAL A 37 2.79 -1.70 -27.25
N PHE A 38 1.78 -1.08 -27.84
CA PHE A 38 1.73 -0.81 -29.29
C PHE A 38 2.69 0.29 -29.75
N SER A 39 3.02 1.27 -28.90
CA SER A 39 4.00 2.32 -29.26
C SER A 39 5.46 1.88 -29.18
N LYS A 40 5.74 0.70 -28.61
CA LYS A 40 7.09 0.16 -28.37
C LYS A 40 7.98 0.09 -29.61
N ASP A 41 7.41 -0.20 -30.77
CA ASP A 41 8.18 -0.40 -32.01
C ASP A 41 8.54 0.90 -32.76
N ARG A 42 7.94 2.02 -32.36
CA ARG A 42 8.10 3.31 -33.05
C ARG A 42 9.15 4.23 -32.43
N ASP A 43 9.63 3.96 -31.22
CA ASP A 43 10.58 4.85 -30.56
C ASP A 43 11.98 4.78 -31.18
N ILE A 44 12.48 5.95 -31.59
CA ILE A 44 13.81 6.13 -32.18
C ILE A 44 14.90 5.86 -31.14
N THR A 45 14.65 6.23 -29.88
CA THR A 45 15.60 6.09 -28.77
C THR A 45 15.89 4.62 -28.43
N SER A 46 14.90 3.73 -28.50
CA SER A 46 15.14 2.28 -28.30
C SER A 46 15.98 1.67 -29.43
N LYS A 47 15.77 2.14 -30.66
CA LYS A 47 16.59 1.77 -31.83
C LYS A 47 18.02 2.29 -31.72
N ILE A 48 18.20 3.52 -31.22
CA ILE A 48 19.53 4.09 -30.96
C ILE A 48 20.27 3.28 -29.89
N VAL A 49 19.63 2.98 -28.75
CA VAL A 49 20.24 2.14 -27.69
C VAL A 49 20.59 0.74 -28.22
N ALA A 50 19.72 0.13 -29.02
CA ALA A 50 19.99 -1.15 -29.66
C ALA A 50 21.18 -1.08 -30.65
N MET A 51 21.35 0.03 -31.38
CA MET A 51 22.51 0.25 -32.26
C MET A 51 23.80 0.44 -31.46
N TYR A 52 23.78 1.21 -30.38
CA TYR A 52 24.95 1.40 -29.51
C TYR A 52 25.44 0.08 -28.88
N GLN A 53 24.52 -0.83 -28.52
CA GLN A 53 24.86 -2.14 -27.96
C GLN A 53 25.56 -3.08 -28.97
N LYS A 54 25.50 -2.77 -30.27
CA LYS A 54 26.04 -3.60 -31.36
C LYS A 54 27.50 -3.27 -31.72
N ASN A 55 28.03 -2.13 -31.25
CA ASN A 55 29.41 -1.73 -31.51
C ASN A 55 30.34 -2.18 -30.36
N PRO A 56 31.40 -2.97 -30.64
CA PRO A 56 32.23 -3.60 -29.59
C PRO A 56 33.30 -2.68 -28.95
N ILE A 57 33.37 -1.40 -29.33
CA ILE A 57 34.44 -0.50 -28.90
C ILE A 57 33.88 0.50 -27.90
N LYS A 58 34.22 0.29 -26.61
CA LYS A 58 33.94 1.12 -25.43
C LYS A 58 32.53 1.04 -24.86
N VAL A 59 32.25 0.00 -24.07
CA VAL A 59 31.40 0.14 -22.88
C VAL A 59 32.01 -0.67 -21.74
N PHE A 60 32.89 -0.03 -20.97
CA PHE A 60 33.48 -0.56 -19.73
C PHE A 60 32.46 -0.55 -18.56
N MET A 61 31.20 -0.16 -18.82
CA MET A 61 30.08 -0.26 -17.89
C MET A 61 29.18 -1.42 -18.30
N LYS A 62 29.54 -2.62 -17.83
CA LYS A 62 28.73 -3.82 -17.99
C LYS A 62 27.54 -3.76 -17.02
N GLU A 63 26.55 -2.93 -17.32
CA GLU A 63 25.18 -3.17 -16.89
C GLU A 63 24.38 -3.48 -18.16
N LYS A 64 24.33 -4.77 -18.52
CA LYS A 64 23.65 -5.27 -19.71
C LYS A 64 22.14 -5.29 -19.44
N LYS A 65 21.53 -4.12 -19.22
CA LYS A 65 20.06 -3.99 -19.17
C LYS A 65 19.50 -4.45 -20.50
N SER A 66 18.47 -5.30 -20.44
CA SER A 66 17.86 -5.89 -21.62
C SER A 66 17.31 -4.77 -22.50
N THR A 67 17.51 -4.85 -23.82
CA THR A 67 16.95 -3.88 -24.79
C THR A 67 15.43 -3.72 -24.59
N HIS A 68 14.76 -4.75 -24.07
CA HIS A 68 13.35 -4.71 -23.70
C HIS A 68 13.03 -3.81 -22.50
N GLU A 69 13.93 -3.67 -21.52
CA GLU A 69 13.75 -2.83 -20.32
C GLU A 69 13.92 -1.34 -20.65
N VAL A 70 14.94 -1.00 -21.45
CA VAL A 70 15.17 0.40 -21.87
C VAL A 70 14.02 0.90 -22.74
N THR A 71 13.49 0.04 -23.61
CA THR A 71 12.35 0.38 -24.48
C THR A 71 11.04 0.57 -23.70
N LEU A 72 10.81 -0.22 -22.64
CA LEU A 72 9.67 -0.01 -21.74
C LEU A 72 9.80 1.31 -20.98
N ASN A 73 10.99 1.65 -20.47
CA ASN A 73 11.20 2.91 -19.76
C ASN A 73 10.96 4.17 -20.63
N ILE A 74 11.29 4.11 -21.91
CA ILE A 74 11.11 5.25 -22.84
C ILE A 74 9.64 5.39 -23.26
N THR A 75 8.95 4.29 -23.59
CA THR A 75 7.51 4.32 -23.95
C THR A 75 6.62 4.77 -22.81
N PHE A 76 6.95 4.37 -21.57
CA PHE A 76 6.26 4.83 -20.38
C PHE A 76 6.43 6.35 -20.15
N ASN A 77 7.50 6.99 -20.63
CA ASN A 77 7.81 8.38 -20.31
C ASN A 77 6.73 9.40 -20.74
N ARG A 78 6.03 9.15 -21.86
CA ARG A 78 4.94 10.05 -22.34
C ARG A 78 3.62 9.83 -21.60
N LEU A 79 3.32 8.59 -21.19
CA LEU A 79 2.11 8.25 -20.43
C LEU A 79 2.27 8.48 -18.92
N HIS A 80 3.51 8.47 -18.42
CA HIS A 80 3.86 8.63 -17.01
C HIS A 80 3.47 9.99 -16.43
N GLN A 81 3.33 11.03 -17.26
CA GLN A 81 2.88 12.35 -16.78
C GLN A 81 1.35 12.44 -16.65
N ILE A 82 0.60 11.76 -17.51
CA ILE A 82 -0.86 11.89 -17.60
C ILE A 82 -1.55 10.93 -16.61
N LEU A 83 -1.02 9.72 -16.44
CA LEU A 83 -1.63 8.69 -15.58
C LEU A 83 -1.71 9.09 -14.10
N PRO A 84 -0.69 9.69 -13.46
CA PRO A 84 -0.79 10.11 -12.07
C PRO A 84 -1.85 11.20 -11.87
N VAL A 85 -1.95 12.16 -12.80
CA VAL A 85 -2.98 13.20 -12.78
C VAL A 85 -4.37 12.57 -12.87
N TRP A 86 -4.54 11.57 -13.75
CA TRP A 86 -5.78 10.81 -13.85
C TRP A 86 -6.12 10.03 -12.57
N CYS A 87 -5.13 9.39 -11.94
CA CYS A 87 -5.32 8.67 -10.69
C CYS A 87 -5.78 9.61 -9.56
N VAL A 88 -5.13 10.77 -9.43
CA VAL A 88 -5.49 11.78 -8.43
C VAL A 88 -6.90 12.31 -8.70
N ALA A 89 -7.22 12.66 -9.96
CA ALA A 89 -8.55 13.13 -10.33
C ALA A 89 -9.64 12.08 -10.07
N THR A 90 -9.37 10.81 -10.39
CA THR A 90 -10.33 9.73 -10.15
C THR A 90 -10.53 9.47 -8.65
N ALA A 91 -9.48 9.61 -7.84
CA ALA A 91 -9.55 9.48 -6.39
C ALA A 91 -10.36 10.62 -5.74
N THR A 92 -10.18 11.87 -6.18
CA THR A 92 -10.97 13.00 -5.66
C THR A 92 -12.44 12.86 -6.04
N VAL A 93 -12.72 12.52 -7.31
CA VAL A 93 -14.07 12.24 -7.79
C VAL A 93 -14.73 11.10 -7.00
N PHE A 94 -13.99 10.02 -6.72
CA PHE A 94 -14.46 8.91 -5.89
C PHE A 94 -14.88 9.38 -4.50
N LEU A 95 -14.04 10.17 -3.81
CA LEU A 95 -14.34 10.66 -2.46
C LEU A 95 -15.56 11.59 -2.45
N GLU A 96 -15.68 12.50 -3.42
CA GLU A 96 -16.81 13.42 -3.50
C GLU A 96 -18.13 12.70 -3.80
N PHE A 97 -18.13 11.76 -4.73
CA PHE A 97 -19.33 10.95 -4.98
C PHE A 97 -19.65 10.02 -3.81
N TRP A 98 -18.64 9.50 -3.10
CA TRP A 98 -18.88 8.73 -1.89
C TRP A 98 -19.52 9.58 -0.80
N LYS A 99 -19.03 10.80 -0.53
CA LYS A 99 -19.65 11.72 0.45
C LYS A 99 -21.13 11.96 0.13
N ARG A 100 -21.44 12.24 -1.15
CA ARG A 100 -22.83 12.42 -1.61
C ARG A 100 -23.67 11.15 -1.43
N ARG A 101 -23.11 9.99 -1.76
CA ARG A 101 -23.79 8.69 -1.61
C ARG A 101 -24.02 8.34 -0.14
N GLN A 102 -23.04 8.59 0.71
CA GLN A 102 -23.11 8.39 2.15
C GLN A 102 -24.19 9.28 2.76
N ALA A 103 -24.28 10.55 2.39
CA ALA A 103 -25.35 11.44 2.84
C ALA A 103 -26.74 10.95 2.41
N SER A 104 -26.89 10.53 1.15
CA SER A 104 -28.15 9.95 0.64
C SER A 104 -28.53 8.66 1.37
N LEU A 105 -27.55 7.79 1.66
CA LEU A 105 -27.77 6.58 2.42
C LEU A 105 -28.16 6.93 3.85
N ALA A 106 -27.40 7.79 4.54
CA ALA A 106 -27.67 8.22 5.91
C ALA A 106 -29.09 8.79 6.06
N TYR A 107 -29.54 9.62 5.11
CA TYR A 107 -30.91 10.14 5.11
C TYR A 107 -31.96 9.04 4.91
N ARG A 108 -31.80 8.19 3.89
CA ARG A 108 -32.74 7.07 3.61
C ARG A 108 -32.79 6.04 4.72
N TRP A 109 -31.74 5.98 5.51
CA TRP A 109 -31.52 5.03 6.58
C TRP A 109 -31.78 5.62 7.96
N ASP A 110 -32.20 6.87 8.04
CA ASP A 110 -32.49 7.62 9.27
C ASP A 110 -31.33 7.58 10.29
N LEU A 111 -30.09 7.61 9.79
CA LEU A 111 -28.89 7.59 10.63
C LEU A 111 -28.61 8.94 11.31
N THR A 112 -29.32 10.01 10.91
CA THR A 112 -29.11 11.37 11.43
C THR A 112 -29.57 11.50 12.87
N ALA A 113 -30.64 10.80 13.26
CA ALA A 113 -31.10 10.77 14.65
C ALA A 113 -30.12 9.99 15.54
N ALA A 114 -29.68 8.81 15.10
CA ALA A 114 -28.71 7.99 15.81
C ALA A 114 -27.33 8.69 15.95
N ALA A 115 -26.90 9.46 14.95
CA ALA A 115 -25.67 10.24 15.02
C ALA A 115 -25.74 11.40 16.05
N GLN A 116 -26.94 11.95 16.28
CA GLN A 116 -27.18 13.01 17.26
C GLN A 116 -27.16 12.46 18.71
N GLU A 117 -27.64 11.23 18.89
CA GLU A 117 -27.68 10.52 20.18
C GLU A 117 -26.27 10.12 20.65
N GLY A 118 -25.33 9.96 19.70
CA GLY A 118 -23.94 9.63 19.97
C GLY A 118 -23.73 8.16 20.34
N ASP A 119 -22.48 7.69 20.26
CA ASP A 119 -22.15 6.34 20.69
C ASP A 119 -22.17 6.24 22.22
N PRO A 120 -22.72 5.16 22.80
CA PRO A 120 -22.68 4.95 24.24
C PRO A 120 -21.23 4.84 24.73
N ILE A 121 -20.97 5.37 25.92
CA ILE A 121 -19.64 5.35 26.53
C ILE A 121 -19.19 3.89 26.69
N ARG A 122 -17.95 3.58 26.25
CA ARG A 122 -17.39 2.23 26.33
C ARG A 122 -17.44 1.68 27.76
N PRO A 123 -17.88 0.43 27.99
CA PRO A 123 -18.05 -0.13 29.33
C PRO A 123 -16.73 -0.23 30.11
N GLU A 124 -15.61 -0.50 29.44
CA GLU A 124 -14.28 -0.53 30.06
C GLU A 124 -13.86 0.83 30.64
N TYR A 125 -14.29 1.91 30.00
CA TYR A 125 -14.05 3.26 30.47
C TYR A 125 -14.91 3.56 31.71
N LEU A 126 -16.19 3.20 31.66
CA LEU A 126 -17.11 3.33 32.79
C LEU A 126 -16.65 2.52 34.02
N ALA A 127 -16.09 1.33 33.80
CA ALA A 127 -15.54 0.50 34.88
C ALA A 127 -14.34 1.14 35.59
N ARG A 128 -13.57 1.99 34.88
CA ARG A 128 -12.39 2.69 35.41
C ARG A 128 -12.74 4.01 36.10
N CYS A 129 -13.92 4.57 35.83
CA CYS A 129 -14.40 5.79 36.47
C CYS A 129 -14.93 5.50 37.88
N THR A 130 -14.31 6.12 38.90
CA THR A 130 -14.74 6.03 40.31
C THR A 130 -15.70 7.15 40.70
N THR A 131 -15.71 8.26 39.98
CA THR A 131 -16.55 9.43 40.29
C THR A 131 -17.82 9.44 39.45
N THR A 132 -18.96 9.71 40.06
CA THR A 132 -20.24 9.97 39.38
C THR A 132 -20.49 11.47 39.28
N LYS A 133 -20.98 11.93 38.13
CA LYS A 133 -21.40 13.31 37.88
C LYS A 133 -22.81 13.29 37.31
N CYS A 134 -23.67 14.19 37.78
CA CYS A 134 -24.99 14.36 37.21
C CYS A 134 -24.86 15.12 35.88
N ASN A 135 -25.43 14.57 34.81
CA ASN A 135 -25.53 15.27 33.54
C ASN A 135 -26.65 16.31 33.65
N ILE A 136 -26.31 17.57 33.37
CA ILE A 136 -27.23 18.72 33.49
C ILE A 136 -28.37 18.70 32.47
N ILE A 137 -28.26 17.94 31.38
CA ILE A 137 -29.26 17.89 30.30
C ILE A 137 -30.17 16.68 30.47
N THR A 138 -29.61 15.49 30.71
CA THR A 138 -30.39 14.25 30.85
C THR A 138 -30.87 14.00 32.28
N MET A 139 -30.34 14.74 33.27
CA MET A 139 -30.56 14.52 34.71
C MET A 139 -30.19 13.11 35.21
N GLU A 140 -29.45 12.35 34.40
CA GLU A 140 -28.98 11.02 34.78
C GLU A 140 -27.59 11.10 35.46
N PHE A 141 -27.36 10.20 36.43
CA PHE A 141 -26.07 10.06 37.08
C PHE A 141 -25.11 9.28 36.18
N GLU A 142 -24.28 9.98 35.43
CA GLU A 142 -23.24 9.39 34.59
C GLU A 142 -21.93 9.23 35.37
N ARG A 143 -21.09 8.27 35.01
CA ARG A 143 -19.74 8.19 35.60
C ARG A 143 -18.86 9.27 34.98
N GLY A 144 -18.44 10.21 35.81
CA GLY A 144 -17.59 11.33 35.42
C GLY A 144 -16.15 10.91 35.10
N SER A 145 -15.62 11.51 34.04
CA SER A 145 -14.21 11.42 33.64
C SER A 145 -13.27 12.03 34.68
N ARG A 146 -12.09 11.42 34.86
CA ARG A 146 -10.95 12.00 35.58
C ARG A 146 -10.36 13.14 34.72
N SER A 147 -9.95 14.25 35.35
CA SER A 147 -9.38 15.44 34.67
C SER A 147 -8.43 15.08 33.53
N SER A 148 -8.56 15.75 32.38
CA SER A 148 -7.75 15.52 31.16
C SER A 148 -6.24 15.54 31.41
N TRP A 149 -5.77 16.27 32.43
CA TRP A 149 -4.36 16.30 32.84
C TRP A 149 -3.91 14.96 33.47
N ALA A 150 -4.76 14.33 34.28
CA ALA A 150 -4.44 13.03 34.87
C ALA A 150 -4.39 11.90 33.81
N ASN A 151 -5.18 12.02 32.74
CA ASN A 151 -5.14 11.06 31.62
C ASN A 151 -3.85 11.20 30.80
N CYS A 152 -3.33 12.43 30.60
CA CYS A 152 -2.07 12.66 29.87
C CYS A 152 -0.86 11.93 30.52
N LYS A 153 -0.85 11.80 31.86
CA LYS A 153 0.17 11.02 32.60
C LYS A 153 -0.01 9.50 32.48
N SER A 154 -1.19 9.02 32.05
CA SER A 154 -1.52 7.60 31.87
C SER A 154 -1.39 7.09 30.43
N HIS A 155 -1.19 7.99 29.45
CA HIS A 155 -0.98 7.66 28.04
C HIS A 155 0.47 7.60 27.50
N PRO A 156 1.58 7.72 28.27
CA PRO A 156 2.91 7.47 27.71
C PRO A 156 3.13 6.07 27.10
N PRO A 157 2.43 4.97 27.47
CA PRO A 157 2.62 3.71 26.77
C PRO A 157 2.14 3.74 25.32
N LEU A 158 1.10 4.50 24.96
CA LEU A 158 0.62 4.51 23.56
C LEU A 158 1.63 5.14 22.61
N CYS A 159 2.20 6.29 22.96
CA CYS A 159 3.20 6.94 22.10
C CYS A 159 4.47 6.11 21.99
N PHE A 160 4.89 5.46 23.09
CA PHE A 160 6.05 4.56 23.10
C PHE A 160 5.80 3.30 22.26
N LEU A 161 4.59 2.72 22.32
CA LEU A 161 4.19 1.59 21.48
C LEU A 161 4.16 1.99 20.00
N CYS A 162 3.56 3.13 19.64
CA CYS A 162 3.56 3.60 18.26
C CYS A 162 4.99 3.82 17.72
N TYR A 163 5.87 4.41 18.54
CA TYR A 163 7.26 4.64 18.17
C TYR A 163 8.05 3.34 18.02
N SER A 164 7.86 2.38 18.93
CA SER A 164 8.53 1.08 18.86
C SER A 164 8.09 0.27 17.64
N GLN A 165 6.84 0.39 17.19
CA GLN A 165 6.37 -0.25 15.96
C GLN A 165 7.02 0.34 14.70
N ILE A 166 7.17 1.67 14.62
CA ILE A 166 7.84 2.32 13.50
C ILE A 166 9.30 1.85 13.41
N LEU A 167 10.00 1.75 14.56
CA LEU A 167 11.35 1.23 14.61
C LEU A 167 11.45 -0.24 14.19
N LEU A 168 10.48 -1.08 14.57
CA LEU A 168 10.41 -2.49 14.16
C LEU A 168 10.30 -2.63 12.63
N ILE A 169 9.46 -1.80 12.00
CA ILE A 169 9.31 -1.79 10.54
C ILE A 169 10.61 -1.33 9.86
N LEU A 170 11.26 -0.29 10.39
CA LEU A 170 12.55 0.19 9.85
C LEU A 170 13.64 -0.87 9.98
N ALA A 171 13.74 -1.56 11.12
CA ALA A 171 14.68 -2.65 11.32
C ALA A 171 14.43 -3.82 10.36
N ALA A 172 13.16 -4.17 10.13
CA ALA A 172 12.77 -5.19 9.16
C ALA A 172 13.17 -4.83 7.72
N ILE A 173 12.94 -3.59 7.30
CA ILE A 173 13.35 -3.09 5.97
C ILE A 173 14.87 -3.15 5.82
N LEU A 174 15.63 -2.69 6.83
CA LEU A 174 17.09 -2.78 6.84
C LEU A 174 17.58 -4.23 6.75
N GLY A 175 16.94 -5.16 7.47
CA GLY A 175 17.24 -6.58 7.40
C GLY A 175 17.07 -7.17 6.00
N VAL A 176 15.99 -6.81 5.28
CA VAL A 176 15.76 -7.24 3.89
C VAL A 176 16.83 -6.66 2.95
N VAL A 177 17.21 -5.40 3.13
CA VAL A 177 18.27 -4.76 2.32
C VAL A 177 19.61 -5.47 2.52
N VAL A 178 20.00 -5.74 3.77
CA VAL A 178 21.25 -6.45 4.09
C VAL A 178 21.25 -7.87 3.54
N TYR A 179 20.12 -8.60 3.67
CA TYR A 179 19.94 -9.92 3.08
C TYR A 179 20.14 -9.90 1.55
N ARG A 180 19.55 -8.92 0.87
CA ARG A 180 19.67 -8.82 -0.60
C ARG A 180 21.11 -8.60 -1.02
N LEU A 181 21.84 -7.73 -0.32
CA LEU A 181 23.25 -7.44 -0.60
C LEU A 181 24.15 -8.66 -0.33
N SER A 182 23.91 -9.41 0.74
CA SER A 182 24.72 -10.58 1.09
C SER A 182 24.50 -11.75 0.10
N ILE A 183 23.25 -12.05 -0.25
CA ILE A 183 22.94 -13.13 -1.22
C ILE A 183 23.44 -12.78 -2.61
N PHE A 184 23.34 -11.51 -3.04
CA PHE A 184 23.92 -11.07 -4.30
C PHE A 184 25.44 -11.26 -4.33
N GLY A 185 26.15 -10.92 -3.24
CA GLY A 185 27.58 -11.14 -3.10
C GLY A 185 27.97 -12.62 -3.18
N ILE A 186 27.23 -13.49 -2.49
CA ILE A 186 27.48 -14.94 -2.48
C ILE A 186 27.22 -15.55 -3.87
N LEU A 187 26.10 -15.22 -4.51
CA LEU A 187 25.78 -15.70 -5.85
C LEU A 187 26.78 -15.20 -6.90
N SER A 188 27.21 -13.94 -6.82
CA SER A 188 28.19 -13.39 -7.75
C SER A 188 29.58 -14.02 -7.60
N SER A 189 29.93 -14.47 -6.40
CA SER A 189 31.21 -15.15 -6.12
C SER A 189 31.15 -16.65 -6.42
N SER A 190 30.00 -17.29 -6.19
CA SER A 190 29.84 -18.75 -6.23
C SER A 190 29.50 -19.31 -7.61
N ILE A 191 29.04 -18.51 -8.58
CA ILE A 191 28.72 -19.00 -9.93
C ILE A 191 30.03 -19.19 -10.73
N PRO A 192 30.50 -20.43 -10.96
CA PRO A 192 31.66 -20.66 -11.80
C PRO A 192 31.27 -20.39 -13.27
N ASN A 193 32.19 -19.79 -14.05
CA ASN A 193 32.02 -19.46 -15.47
C ASN A 193 31.62 -20.65 -16.39
N HIS A 194 31.53 -21.87 -15.86
CA HIS A 194 31.14 -23.09 -16.57
C HIS A 194 29.63 -23.33 -16.60
N VAL A 195 28.86 -22.89 -15.59
CA VAL A 195 27.41 -23.18 -15.46
C VAL A 195 26.56 -22.24 -16.30
N THR A 196 27.10 -21.08 -16.69
CA THR A 196 26.46 -20.09 -17.57
C THR A 196 26.38 -20.51 -19.04
N LYS A 197 27.02 -21.62 -19.44
CA LYS A 197 26.99 -22.14 -20.82
C LYS A 197 25.64 -22.76 -21.22
N ILE A 198 24.82 -23.21 -20.27
CA ILE A 198 23.46 -23.69 -20.57
C ILE A 198 22.56 -22.46 -20.69
N LYS A 199 22.44 -21.94 -21.91
CA LYS A 199 21.73 -20.69 -22.26
C LYS A 199 20.33 -20.54 -21.64
N VAL A 200 19.63 -21.67 -21.42
CA VAL A 200 18.29 -21.73 -20.84
C VAL A 200 18.30 -21.54 -19.32
N ILE A 201 19.30 -22.11 -18.63
CA ILE A 201 19.47 -22.02 -17.17
C ILE A 201 20.15 -20.71 -16.79
N GLY A 202 21.12 -20.24 -17.59
CA GLY A 202 21.80 -18.96 -17.38
C GLY A 202 20.92 -17.72 -17.61
N ALA A 203 19.85 -17.82 -18.39
CA ALA A 203 18.86 -16.75 -18.56
C ALA A 203 17.85 -16.69 -17.40
N LEU A 204 17.53 -17.84 -16.79
CA LEU A 204 16.61 -17.95 -15.66
C LEU A 204 17.30 -17.69 -14.31
N LEU A 205 18.59 -18.03 -14.18
CA LEU A 205 19.43 -17.81 -13.00
C LEU A 205 20.40 -16.63 -13.18
N THR A 206 19.92 -15.49 -13.67
CA THR A 206 20.69 -14.26 -13.44
C THR A 206 20.67 -13.96 -11.93
N PRO A 207 21.82 -13.69 -11.29
CA PRO A 207 21.88 -13.46 -9.84
C PRO A 207 20.97 -12.30 -9.40
N ASP A 208 20.68 -11.35 -10.29
CA ASP A 208 19.78 -10.22 -10.05
C ASP A 208 18.29 -10.62 -9.98
N MET A 209 17.81 -11.47 -10.90
CA MET A 209 16.42 -11.96 -10.83
C MET A 209 16.18 -12.84 -9.61
N VAL A 210 17.14 -13.73 -9.31
CA VAL A 210 17.05 -14.64 -8.15
C VAL A 210 16.98 -13.84 -6.85
N THR A 211 17.87 -12.87 -6.65
CA THR A 211 17.87 -12.02 -5.45
C THR A 211 16.61 -11.16 -5.33
N THR A 212 16.06 -10.67 -6.44
CA THR A 212 14.84 -9.84 -6.42
C THR A 212 13.60 -10.67 -6.07
N ILE A 213 13.49 -11.89 -6.60
CA ILE A 213 12.39 -12.81 -6.29
C ILE A 213 12.47 -13.27 -4.83
N THR A 214 13.65 -13.72 -4.36
CA THR A 214 13.81 -14.16 -2.97
C THR A 214 13.62 -13.03 -1.97
N ALA A 215 14.12 -11.83 -2.25
CA ALA A 215 13.90 -10.65 -1.40
C ALA A 215 12.41 -10.26 -1.34
N SER A 216 11.68 -10.35 -2.45
CA SER A 216 10.25 -10.03 -2.50
C SER A 216 9.42 -11.02 -1.67
N ILE A 217 9.72 -12.32 -1.76
CA ILE A 217 9.07 -13.36 -0.97
C ILE A 217 9.35 -13.15 0.53
N LEU A 218 10.61 -12.92 0.90
CA LEU A 218 10.98 -12.66 2.30
C LEU A 218 10.32 -11.40 2.84
N ASN A 219 10.25 -10.33 2.04
CA ASN A 219 9.57 -9.11 2.42
C ASN A 219 8.09 -9.37 2.76
N ILE A 220 7.38 -10.13 1.93
CA ILE A 220 5.99 -10.51 2.19
C ILE A 220 5.88 -11.33 3.48
N VAL A 221 6.74 -12.32 3.69
CA VAL A 221 6.72 -13.16 4.91
C VAL A 221 6.94 -12.31 6.16
N ILE A 222 7.90 -11.39 6.12
CA ILE A 222 8.19 -10.50 7.24
C ILE A 222 7.00 -9.57 7.53
N ILE A 223 6.40 -8.96 6.51
CA ILE A 223 5.21 -8.10 6.68
C ILE A 223 4.05 -8.90 7.30
N LEU A 224 3.82 -10.14 6.87
CA LEU A 224 2.76 -10.98 7.42
C LEU A 224 3.02 -11.37 8.88
N LEU A 225 4.26 -11.68 9.24
CA LEU A 225 4.65 -11.97 10.63
C LEU A 225 4.51 -10.73 11.52
N LEU A 226 4.93 -9.56 11.02
CA LEU A 226 4.78 -8.29 11.73
C LEU A 226 3.31 -7.93 11.95
N ASN A 227 2.44 -8.09 10.95
CA ASN A 227 1.00 -7.83 11.11
C ASN A 227 0.38 -8.73 12.17
N LYS A 228 0.74 -10.03 12.22
CA LYS A 228 0.26 -10.93 13.29
C LYS A 228 0.77 -10.53 14.67
N GLY A 229 1.98 -9.98 14.75
CA GLY A 229 2.50 -9.41 15.98
C GLY A 229 1.72 -8.16 16.40
N TYR A 230 1.44 -7.28 15.43
CA TYR A 230 0.71 -6.04 15.62
C TYR A 230 -0.70 -6.26 16.16
N ASP A 231 -1.46 -7.22 15.59
CA ASP A 231 -2.84 -7.49 16.03
C ASP A 231 -2.93 -8.02 17.47
N LYS A 232 -1.82 -8.52 18.03
CA LYS A 232 -1.76 -9.04 19.41
C LYS A 232 -1.29 -8.03 20.45
N LEU A 233 -0.71 -6.91 20.03
CA LEU A 233 -0.20 -5.84 20.89
C LEU A 233 -1.28 -4.79 21.15
#